data_AF-A0AAV1F466-F1
#
_entry.id   AF-A0AAV1F466-F1
#
_cell.length_a   1.000
_cell.length_b   1.000
_cell.length_c   1.000
_cell.angle_alpha   90.00
_cell.angle_beta   90.00
_cell.angle_gamma   90.00
#
_symmetry.space_group_name_H-M   'P 1'
#
loop_
_entity.id
_entity.type
_entity.pdbx_description
1 polymer ?
#
loop_
_entity_poly.entity_id
_entity_poly.type
_entity_poly.pdbx_seq_one_letter_code
_entity_poly.pdbx_strand_id
1 'polypeptide(L)'
;MKEKAKLEEEKKDEEKEDPKGIPEFWLTVFKNVDLLSDMLQEHDEPILKHLQDIKVKFSDPGQPMSFTLEFHFEPNDFFTNTVLTKTYKMRSEPDESDPFSFDGPEIMSCTGCTIDWTKGKNVTLKTIKKKQKHKGRGTVRTVTKTVPNDSFFNFFTPPEVPENGELDEDSEAVLAADFEIGHFIRERIVPRAVLYFTGEAIEDDDDDYDEEGEEADDEEGEEEADEENDADYDPKV
;
A
#
# COMPACT_ATOMS: atom_id res chain seq x y z
N MET A 1 -60.21 -14.07 40.07
CA MET A 1 -59.12 -13.47 39.28
C MET A 1 -57.90 -14.37 39.48
N LYS A 2 -57.47 -15.10 38.47
CA LYS A 2 -56.24 -15.90 38.49
C LYS A 2 -55.38 -15.37 37.34
N GLU A 3 -54.40 -14.58 37.72
CA GLU A 3 -53.42 -13.97 36.84
C GLU A 3 -52.48 -15.06 36.33
N LYS A 4 -52.40 -15.22 35.01
CA LYS A 4 -51.47 -16.16 34.36
C LYS A 4 -50.13 -15.44 34.23
N ALA A 5 -49.11 -16.00 34.87
CA ALA A 5 -47.72 -15.56 34.71
C ALA A 5 -47.29 -15.70 33.24
N LYS A 6 -46.75 -14.60 32.72
CA LYS A 6 -46.19 -14.47 31.37
C LYS A 6 -44.73 -14.93 31.46
N LEU A 7 -44.41 -16.08 30.87
CA LEU A 7 -43.02 -16.49 30.65
C LEU A 7 -42.44 -15.58 29.56
N GLU A 8 -41.36 -14.89 29.90
CA GLU A 8 -40.53 -14.15 28.96
C GLU A 8 -39.84 -15.16 28.02
N GLU A 9 -39.94 -14.92 26.72
CA GLU A 9 -39.20 -15.65 25.70
C GLU A 9 -37.71 -15.34 25.87
N GLU A 10 -36.93 -16.34 26.30
CA GLU A 10 -35.48 -16.31 26.23
C GLU A 10 -35.07 -16.07 24.77
N LYS A 11 -34.28 -15.02 24.55
CA LYS A 11 -33.61 -14.77 23.28
C LYS A 11 -32.79 -16.02 22.93
N LYS A 12 -33.17 -16.64 21.83
CA LYS A 12 -32.39 -17.67 21.17
C LYS A 12 -31.05 -17.04 20.76
N ASP A 13 -29.99 -17.31 21.52
CA ASP A 13 -28.62 -17.05 21.08
C ASP A 13 -28.45 -17.78 19.74
N GLU A 14 -28.14 -17.03 18.69
CA GLU A 14 -27.68 -17.60 17.44
C GLU A 14 -26.40 -18.38 17.75
N GLU A 15 -26.43 -19.71 17.54
CA GLU A 15 -25.23 -20.54 17.54
C GLU A 15 -24.25 -19.93 16.55
N LYS A 16 -23.30 -19.14 17.04
CA LYS A 16 -22.13 -18.74 16.26
C LYS A 16 -21.39 -20.03 15.95
N GLU A 17 -21.42 -20.45 14.69
CA GLU A 17 -20.53 -21.51 14.21
C GLU A 17 -19.11 -21.18 14.66
N ASP A 18 -18.40 -22.19 15.18
CA ASP A 18 -17.00 -22.03 15.55
C ASP A 18 -16.23 -21.46 14.35
N PRO A 19 -15.36 -20.44 14.56
CA PRO A 19 -14.63 -19.84 13.48
C PRO A 19 -13.78 -20.89 12.75
N LYS A 20 -13.98 -21.01 11.44
CA LYS A 20 -13.18 -21.90 10.60
C LYS A 20 -11.84 -21.23 10.27
N GLY A 21 -10.74 -21.82 10.73
CA GLY A 21 -9.39 -21.29 10.50
C GLY A 21 -9.04 -20.14 11.45
N ILE A 22 -8.19 -19.21 11.01
CA ILE A 22 -7.84 -17.99 11.74
C ILE A 22 -8.59 -16.82 11.09
N PRO A 23 -9.66 -16.29 11.71
CA PRO A 23 -10.42 -15.18 11.16
C PRO A 23 -9.54 -13.96 10.94
N GLU A 24 -9.83 -13.22 9.86
CA GLU A 24 -9.20 -11.93 9.57
C GLU A 24 -7.66 -11.98 9.45
N PHE A 25 -7.06 -13.16 9.28
CA PHE A 25 -5.59 -13.34 9.26
C PHE A 25 -4.86 -12.32 8.39
N TRP A 26 -5.19 -12.23 7.10
CA TRP A 26 -4.53 -11.28 6.19
C TRP A 26 -4.91 -9.83 6.47
N LEU A 27 -6.14 -9.55 6.92
CA LEU A 27 -6.52 -8.20 7.32
C LEU A 27 -5.68 -7.73 8.52
N THR A 28 -5.45 -8.60 9.51
CA THR A 28 -4.57 -8.32 10.65
C THR A 28 -3.14 -8.09 10.19
N VAL A 29 -2.59 -8.93 9.31
CA VAL A 29 -1.25 -8.71 8.71
C VAL A 29 -1.15 -7.33 8.06
N PHE A 30 -2.16 -6.93 7.27
CA PHE A 30 -2.16 -5.63 6.62
C PHE A 30 -2.20 -4.46 7.61
N LYS A 31 -2.97 -4.58 8.70
CA LYS A 31 -3.06 -3.53 9.73
C LYS A 31 -1.80 -3.41 10.58
N ASN A 32 -1.09 -4.51 10.75
CA ASN A 32 0.13 -4.60 11.53
C ASN A 32 1.36 -4.06 10.79
N VAL A 33 1.30 -3.99 9.46
CA VAL A 33 2.42 -3.57 8.62
C VAL A 33 2.17 -2.14 8.17
N ASP A 34 2.96 -1.18 8.64
CA ASP A 34 2.76 0.25 8.37
C ASP A 34 2.59 0.57 6.89
N LEU A 35 3.50 0.07 6.04
CA LEU A 35 3.45 0.27 4.59
C LEU A 35 2.12 -0.20 3.95
N LEU A 36 1.53 -1.28 4.45
CA LEU A 36 0.26 -1.81 3.95
C LEU A 36 -0.94 -1.13 4.60
N SER A 37 -0.82 -0.78 5.87
CA SER A 37 -1.84 -0.09 6.68
C SER A 37 -2.15 1.28 6.11
N ASP A 38 -1.13 2.02 5.66
CA ASP A 38 -1.28 3.33 5.02
C ASP A 38 -2.10 3.30 3.74
N MET A 39 -2.12 2.15 3.03
CA MET A 39 -2.95 1.97 1.85
C MET A 39 -4.41 1.63 2.19
N LEU A 40 -4.69 1.15 3.40
CA LEU A 40 -6.00 0.67 3.79
C LEU A 40 -6.94 1.82 4.17
N GLN A 41 -8.16 1.75 3.64
CA GLN A 41 -9.25 2.61 4.07
C GLN A 41 -10.30 1.80 4.85
N GLU A 42 -11.08 2.46 5.72
CA GLU A 42 -12.12 1.79 6.54
C GLU A 42 -13.11 0.96 5.71
N HIS A 43 -13.37 1.38 4.46
CA HIS A 43 -14.29 0.69 3.57
C HIS A 43 -13.68 -0.50 2.83
N ASP A 44 -12.35 -0.67 2.87
CA ASP A 44 -11.63 -1.80 2.29
C ASP A 44 -11.64 -3.00 3.25
N GLU A 45 -11.64 -2.76 4.57
CA GLU A 45 -11.58 -3.83 5.57
C GLU A 45 -12.65 -4.90 5.40
N PRO A 46 -13.95 -4.58 5.18
CA PRO A 46 -14.98 -5.60 4.99
C PRO A 46 -14.71 -6.51 3.79
N ILE A 47 -13.96 -6.04 2.79
CA ILE A 47 -13.59 -6.80 1.61
C ILE A 47 -12.40 -7.70 1.93
N LEU A 48 -11.40 -7.18 2.64
CA LEU A 48 -10.21 -7.93 3.04
C LEU A 48 -10.49 -9.03 4.07
N LYS A 49 -11.62 -8.97 4.80
CA LYS A 49 -12.09 -10.11 5.61
C LYS A 49 -12.34 -11.37 4.79
N HIS A 50 -12.59 -11.23 3.48
CA HIS A 50 -12.79 -12.33 2.55
C HIS A 50 -11.50 -12.83 1.89
N LEU A 51 -10.35 -12.19 2.17
CA LEU A 51 -9.05 -12.59 1.65
C LEU A 51 -8.57 -13.86 2.37
N GLN A 52 -8.46 -14.96 1.62
CA GLN A 52 -8.06 -16.27 2.15
C GLN A 52 -6.56 -16.51 2.03
N ASP A 53 -5.93 -16.06 0.95
CA ASP A 53 -4.53 -16.37 0.67
C ASP A 53 -3.86 -15.31 -0.21
N ILE A 54 -2.55 -15.14 -0.04
CA ILE A 54 -1.69 -14.37 -0.95
C ILE A 54 -0.56 -15.27 -1.41
N LYS A 55 -0.52 -15.53 -2.72
CA LYS A 55 0.51 -16.38 -3.33
C LYS A 55 1.42 -15.57 -4.23
N VAL A 56 2.67 -15.98 -4.29
CA VAL A 56 3.63 -15.52 -5.30
C VAL A 56 3.79 -16.62 -6.35
N LYS A 57 3.60 -16.27 -7.63
CA LYS A 57 3.93 -17.13 -8.76
C LYS A 57 5.01 -16.49 -9.62
N PHE A 58 6.09 -17.21 -9.85
CA PHE A 58 7.14 -16.81 -10.78
C PHE A 58 6.79 -17.22 -12.21
N SER A 59 7.31 -16.51 -13.20
CA SER A 59 7.19 -16.93 -14.60
C SER A 59 7.88 -18.28 -14.86
N ASP A 60 7.34 -19.01 -15.83
CA ASP A 60 7.88 -20.31 -16.21
C ASP A 60 9.24 -20.17 -16.91
N PRO A 61 10.10 -21.21 -16.87
CA PRO A 61 11.35 -21.22 -17.61
C PRO A 61 11.15 -20.91 -19.11
N GLY A 62 11.91 -19.94 -19.62
CA GLY A 62 11.84 -19.49 -21.02
C GLY A 62 10.83 -18.38 -21.31
N GLN A 63 10.09 -17.91 -20.30
CA GLN A 63 9.31 -16.67 -20.37
C GLN A 63 10.12 -15.48 -19.81
N PRO A 64 9.77 -14.23 -20.17
CA PRO A 64 10.35 -13.06 -19.51
C PRO A 64 10.22 -13.15 -17.99
N MET A 65 11.25 -12.72 -17.26
CA MET A 65 11.24 -12.82 -15.81
C MET A 65 10.12 -11.96 -15.23
N SER A 66 9.27 -12.56 -14.42
CA SER A 66 8.23 -11.84 -13.70
C SER A 66 7.82 -12.61 -12.45
N PHE A 67 7.14 -11.91 -11.54
CA PHE A 67 6.37 -12.55 -10.49
C PHE A 67 4.97 -11.95 -10.43
N THR A 68 4.00 -12.76 -10.02
CA THR A 68 2.60 -12.39 -9.87
C THR A 68 2.18 -12.63 -8.43
N LEU A 69 1.69 -11.59 -7.78
CA LEU A 69 0.95 -11.67 -6.53
C LEU A 69 -0.49 -12.06 -6.85
N GLU A 70 -0.96 -13.16 -6.28
CA GLU A 70 -2.33 -13.63 -6.38
C GLU A 70 -3.04 -13.53 -5.04
N PHE A 71 -4.06 -12.68 -4.96
CA PHE A 71 -4.90 -12.49 -3.79
C PHE A 71 -6.17 -13.32 -3.96
N HIS A 72 -6.28 -14.42 -3.22
CA HIS A 72 -7.37 -15.38 -3.32
C HIS A 72 -8.49 -14.99 -2.36
N PHE A 73 -9.66 -14.67 -2.90
CA PHE A 73 -10.84 -14.29 -2.14
C PHE A 73 -11.87 -15.42 -2.14
N GLU A 74 -12.54 -15.57 -1.01
CA GLU A 74 -13.75 -16.36 -0.96
C GLU A 74 -14.92 -15.65 -1.66
N PRO A 75 -16.00 -16.38 -2.00
CA PRO A 75 -17.21 -15.76 -2.53
C PRO A 75 -17.72 -14.64 -1.60
N ASN A 76 -17.87 -13.44 -2.15
CA ASN A 76 -18.23 -12.24 -1.39
C ASN A 76 -19.19 -11.35 -2.18
N ASP A 77 -19.76 -10.34 -1.51
CA ASP A 77 -20.77 -9.46 -2.10
C ASP A 77 -20.17 -8.28 -2.90
N PHE A 78 -18.85 -8.11 -2.93
CA PHE A 78 -18.20 -6.90 -3.46
C PHE A 78 -17.79 -7.03 -4.91
N PHE A 79 -17.22 -8.16 -5.31
CA PHE A 79 -16.83 -8.46 -6.68
C PHE A 79 -16.96 -9.96 -6.98
N THR A 80 -16.96 -10.33 -8.26
CA THR A 80 -17.10 -11.73 -8.68
C THR A 80 -15.77 -12.47 -8.83
N ASN A 81 -14.64 -11.76 -8.82
CA ASN A 81 -13.32 -12.37 -8.94
C ASN A 81 -13.02 -13.26 -7.73
N THR A 82 -12.53 -14.47 -8.00
CA THR A 82 -11.99 -15.35 -6.93
C THR A 82 -10.51 -15.08 -6.67
N VAL A 83 -9.81 -14.48 -7.64
CA VAL A 83 -8.40 -14.11 -7.52
C VAL A 83 -8.21 -12.73 -8.14
N LEU A 84 -7.59 -11.82 -7.39
CA LEU A 84 -7.06 -10.56 -7.91
C LEU A 84 -5.55 -10.71 -8.11
N THR A 85 -5.02 -10.22 -9.22
CA THR A 85 -3.63 -10.44 -9.59
C THR A 85 -2.89 -9.14 -9.82
N LYS A 86 -1.65 -9.07 -9.33
CA LYS A 86 -0.71 -7.99 -9.62
C LYS A 86 0.59 -8.60 -10.13
N THR A 87 0.96 -8.28 -11.35
CA THR A 87 2.15 -8.83 -12.03
C THR A 87 3.24 -7.78 -12.11
N TYR A 88 4.47 -8.16 -11.78
CA TYR A 88 5.67 -7.33 -11.89
C TYR A 88 6.64 -7.99 -12.87
N LYS A 89 6.98 -7.29 -13.96
CA LYS A 89 8.00 -7.73 -14.89
C LYS A 89 9.36 -7.27 -14.39
N MET A 90 10.35 -8.16 -14.46
CA MET A 90 11.68 -7.92 -13.94
C MET A 90 12.73 -7.98 -15.06
N ARG A 91 13.81 -7.22 -14.87
CA ARG A 91 15.06 -7.38 -15.59
C ARG A 91 16.06 -8.06 -14.68
N SER A 92 16.89 -8.95 -15.21
CA SER A 92 18.01 -9.55 -14.47
C SER A 92 19.27 -9.68 -15.30
N GLU A 93 19.24 -9.13 -16.51
CA GLU A 93 20.38 -9.08 -17.41
C GLU A 93 20.88 -7.62 -17.45
N PRO A 94 22.20 -7.39 -17.44
CA PRO A 94 22.75 -6.05 -17.61
C PRO A 94 22.32 -5.42 -18.94
N ASP A 95 22.11 -4.11 -18.94
CA ASP A 95 21.87 -3.38 -20.18
C ASP A 95 23.13 -3.41 -21.05
N GLU A 96 23.03 -3.82 -22.32
CA GLU A 96 24.19 -3.86 -23.22
C GLU A 96 24.81 -2.49 -23.47
N SER A 97 24.01 -1.41 -23.37
CA SER A 97 24.44 -0.03 -23.57
C SER A 97 25.06 0.60 -22.31
N ASP A 98 24.69 0.11 -21.13
CA ASP A 98 25.30 0.51 -19.85
C ASP A 98 25.44 -0.68 -18.87
N PRO A 99 26.38 -1.62 -19.10
CA PRO A 99 26.49 -2.83 -18.30
C PRO A 99 26.86 -2.61 -16.83
N PHE A 100 27.44 -1.46 -16.50
CA PHE A 100 27.87 -1.13 -15.14
C PHE A 100 26.76 -0.55 -14.27
N SER A 101 25.61 -0.20 -14.87
CA SER A 101 24.41 0.22 -14.14
C SER A 101 23.66 -0.94 -13.47
N PHE A 102 24.03 -2.19 -13.76
CA PHE A 102 23.35 -3.36 -13.24
C PHE A 102 23.67 -3.60 -11.75
N ASP A 103 22.68 -3.35 -10.90
CA ASP A 103 22.74 -3.57 -9.45
C ASP A 103 21.92 -4.80 -8.99
N GLY A 104 21.59 -5.69 -9.93
CA GLY A 104 20.80 -6.90 -9.67
C GLY A 104 19.40 -6.85 -10.29
N PRO A 105 18.53 -7.81 -9.92
CA PRO A 105 17.19 -7.90 -10.47
C PRO A 105 16.32 -6.69 -10.09
N GLU A 106 15.81 -5.97 -11.09
CA GLU A 106 14.96 -4.78 -10.91
C GLU A 106 13.55 -5.01 -11.46
N ILE A 107 12.55 -4.34 -10.87
CA ILE A 107 11.19 -4.29 -11.41
C ILE A 107 11.14 -3.21 -12.49
N MET A 108 10.73 -3.57 -13.70
CA MET A 108 10.63 -2.65 -14.83
C MET A 108 9.24 -2.05 -15.03
N SER A 109 8.21 -2.84 -14.72
CA SER A 109 6.82 -2.46 -14.93
C SER A 109 5.92 -3.37 -14.13
N CYS A 110 4.74 -2.87 -13.81
CA CYS A 110 3.69 -3.66 -13.19
C CYS A 110 2.39 -3.62 -14.00
N THR A 111 1.53 -4.61 -13.79
CA THR A 111 0.21 -4.70 -14.40
C THR A 111 -0.74 -5.32 -13.40
N GLY A 112 -1.84 -4.64 -13.11
CA GLY A 112 -2.88 -5.18 -12.23
C GLY A 112 -3.94 -5.98 -13.00
N CYS A 113 -5.12 -6.11 -12.41
CA CYS A 113 -6.26 -6.79 -13.03
C CYS A 113 -7.54 -5.98 -12.88
N THR A 114 -8.47 -6.16 -13.82
CA THR A 114 -9.81 -5.59 -13.69
C THR A 114 -10.56 -6.28 -12.54
N ILE A 115 -11.08 -5.47 -11.62
CA ILE A 115 -11.97 -5.94 -10.55
C ILE A 115 -13.42 -5.84 -11.05
N ASP A 116 -14.10 -6.98 -11.09
CA ASP A 116 -15.49 -7.13 -11.52
C ASP A 116 -16.44 -6.79 -10.36
N TRP A 117 -16.45 -5.51 -10.00
CA TRP A 117 -17.28 -4.98 -8.92
C TRP A 117 -18.76 -5.27 -9.12
N THR A 118 -19.42 -5.76 -8.08
CA THR A 118 -20.88 -5.83 -8.05
C THR A 118 -21.48 -4.43 -7.95
N LYS A 119 -22.77 -4.32 -8.29
CA LYS A 119 -23.45 -3.03 -8.44
C LYS A 119 -23.42 -2.21 -7.14
N GLY A 120 -22.74 -1.07 -7.19
CA GLY A 120 -22.68 -0.11 -6.07
C GLY A 120 -21.72 -0.49 -4.96
N LYS A 121 -20.85 -1.48 -5.20
CA LYS A 121 -19.83 -1.95 -4.25
C LYS A 121 -18.40 -1.58 -4.63
N ASN A 122 -18.23 -0.87 -5.75
CA ASN A 122 -16.94 -0.32 -6.13
C ASN A 122 -16.50 0.76 -5.13
N VAL A 123 -15.49 0.43 -4.32
CA VAL A 123 -14.92 1.30 -3.30
C VAL A 123 -13.86 2.27 -3.82
N THR A 124 -13.29 2.00 -5.00
CA THR A 124 -12.32 2.89 -5.65
C THR A 124 -12.96 4.13 -6.26
N LEU A 125 -14.30 4.24 -6.17
CA LEU A 125 -15.08 5.34 -6.71
C LEU A 125 -16.07 5.88 -5.68
N LYS A 126 -16.14 7.20 -5.54
CA LYS A 126 -17.14 7.89 -4.70
C LYS A 126 -18.11 8.70 -5.55
N THR A 127 -19.37 8.68 -5.13
CA THR A 127 -20.46 9.36 -5.83
C THR A 127 -20.78 10.70 -5.17
N ILE A 128 -20.50 11.80 -5.88
CA ILE A 128 -20.76 13.17 -5.41
C ILE A 128 -22.02 13.73 -6.08
N LYS A 129 -22.99 14.19 -5.28
CA LYS A 129 -24.21 14.85 -5.77
C LYS A 129 -24.01 16.37 -5.81
N LYS A 130 -23.88 16.95 -7.00
CA LYS A 130 -23.78 18.40 -7.20
C LYS A 130 -25.13 18.98 -7.60
N LYS A 131 -25.66 19.91 -6.81
CA LYS A 131 -26.87 20.67 -7.17
C LYS A 131 -26.48 21.73 -8.21
N GLN A 132 -27.04 21.64 -9.41
CA GLN A 132 -26.93 22.66 -10.44
C GLN A 132 -28.23 23.46 -10.50
N LYS A 133 -28.11 24.80 -10.45
CA LYS A 133 -29.23 25.72 -10.66
C LYS A 133 -29.14 26.29 -12.07
N HIS A 134 -30.19 26.10 -12.87
CA HIS A 134 -30.23 26.65 -14.22
C HIS A 134 -30.34 28.18 -14.16
N LYS A 135 -29.38 28.90 -14.76
CA LYS A 135 -29.45 30.35 -14.92
C LYS A 135 -30.62 30.68 -15.85
N GLY A 136 -31.64 31.37 -15.35
CA GLY A 136 -32.83 31.78 -16.11
C GLY A 136 -34.15 31.12 -15.70
N ARG A 137 -34.18 29.82 -15.36
CA ARG A 137 -35.44 29.10 -15.04
C ARG A 137 -35.64 28.82 -13.54
N GLY A 138 -34.61 29.06 -12.71
CA GLY A 138 -34.66 28.85 -11.26
C GLY A 138 -34.71 27.38 -10.81
N THR A 139 -34.96 26.43 -11.72
CA THR A 139 -35.02 24.99 -11.46
C THR A 139 -33.65 24.47 -11.01
N VAL A 140 -33.65 23.71 -9.91
CA VAL A 140 -32.47 23.01 -9.37
C VAL A 140 -32.53 21.55 -9.81
N ARG A 141 -31.49 21.06 -10.48
CA ARG A 141 -31.31 19.64 -10.82
C ARG A 141 -30.11 19.11 -10.05
N THR A 142 -30.22 17.92 -9.48
CA THR A 142 -29.08 17.22 -8.88
C THR A 142 -28.39 16.40 -9.95
N VAL A 143 -27.11 16.68 -10.18
CA VAL A 143 -26.25 15.90 -11.07
C VAL A 143 -25.34 15.04 -10.22
N THR A 144 -25.35 13.74 -10.49
CA THR A 144 -24.50 12.76 -9.82
C THR A 144 -23.21 12.63 -10.64
N LYS A 145 -22.05 12.86 -10.01
CA LYS A 145 -20.73 12.66 -10.63
C LYS A 145 -19.98 11.61 -9.81
N THR A 146 -19.43 10.61 -10.49
CA THR A 146 -18.49 9.66 -9.88
C THR A 146 -17.08 10.20 -10.01
N VAL A 147 -16.29 10.12 -8.95
CA VAL A 147 -14.88 10.52 -8.92
C VAL A 147 -14.05 9.42 -8.26
N PRO A 148 -12.74 9.34 -8.54
CA PRO A 148 -11.83 8.44 -7.83
C PRO A 148 -11.94 8.61 -6.31
N ASN A 149 -11.84 7.50 -5.61
CA ASN A 149 -11.78 7.41 -4.17
C ASN A 149 -10.53 6.64 -3.79
N ASP A 150 -9.90 7.10 -2.72
CA ASP A 150 -8.75 6.39 -2.17
C ASP A 150 -9.21 5.04 -1.62
N SER A 151 -8.41 4.01 -1.85
CA SER A 151 -8.73 2.60 -1.56
C SER A 151 -7.52 1.73 -1.90
N PHE A 152 -7.24 0.74 -1.07
CA PHE A 152 -6.24 -0.29 -1.34
C PHE A 152 -6.42 -0.96 -2.70
N PHE A 153 -7.68 -1.12 -3.16
CA PHE A 153 -7.96 -1.80 -4.42
C PHE A 153 -7.51 -1.02 -5.66
N ASN A 154 -7.07 0.24 -5.52
CA ASN A 154 -6.33 0.95 -6.57
C ASN A 154 -4.98 0.30 -6.89
N PHE A 155 -4.42 -0.50 -5.98
CA PHE A 155 -3.22 -1.31 -6.21
C PHE A 155 -3.33 -2.25 -7.43
N PHE A 156 -4.54 -2.68 -7.78
CA PHE A 156 -4.80 -3.50 -8.97
C PHE A 156 -5.02 -2.69 -10.25
N THR A 157 -4.91 -1.36 -10.19
CA THR A 157 -5.01 -0.45 -11.33
C THR A 157 -3.84 0.54 -11.30
N PRO A 158 -2.59 0.06 -11.49
CA PRO A 158 -1.42 0.93 -11.47
C PRO A 158 -1.48 1.95 -12.63
N PRO A 159 -0.76 3.09 -12.51
CA PRO A 159 -0.63 4.05 -13.60
C PRO A 159 -0.14 3.39 -14.91
N GLU A 160 -0.72 3.78 -16.05
CA GLU A 160 -0.25 3.32 -17.35
C GLU A 160 1.04 4.06 -17.73
N VAL A 161 2.09 3.32 -18.08
CA VAL A 161 3.34 3.88 -18.61
C VAL A 161 3.18 4.12 -20.11
N PRO A 162 3.25 5.39 -20.58
CA PRO A 162 3.17 5.70 -22.00
C PRO A 162 4.30 5.05 -22.82
N GLU A 163 4.08 4.83 -24.12
CA GLU A 163 5.09 4.22 -25.00
C GLU A 163 6.38 5.06 -25.13
N ASN A 164 6.29 6.38 -24.93
CA ASN A 164 7.44 7.28 -24.91
C ASN A 164 8.21 7.25 -23.57
N GLY A 165 7.69 6.54 -22.56
CA GLY A 165 8.32 6.40 -21.24
C GLY A 165 8.25 7.65 -20.37
N GLU A 166 7.61 8.73 -20.83
CA GLU A 166 7.47 9.97 -20.07
C GLU A 166 6.27 9.87 -19.13
N LEU A 167 6.54 9.87 -17.82
CA LEU A 167 5.56 9.98 -16.76
C LEU A 167 5.68 11.35 -16.09
N ASP A 168 4.59 11.84 -15.51
CA ASP A 168 4.67 12.98 -14.60
C ASP A 168 5.21 12.53 -13.23
N GLU A 169 5.78 13.47 -12.47
CA GLU A 169 6.41 13.22 -11.16
C GLU A 169 5.48 12.48 -10.18
N ASP A 170 4.16 12.76 -10.21
CA ASP A 170 3.20 12.09 -9.33
C ASP A 170 3.03 10.62 -9.74
N SER A 171 2.92 10.34 -11.05
CA SER A 171 2.81 8.97 -11.56
C SER A 171 4.08 8.15 -11.31
N GLU A 172 5.26 8.77 -11.42
CA GLU A 172 6.55 8.13 -11.10
C GLU A 172 6.63 7.76 -9.61
N ALA A 173 6.25 8.67 -8.71
CA ALA A 173 6.24 8.43 -7.27
C ALA A 173 5.27 7.30 -6.89
N VAL A 174 4.08 7.26 -7.51
CA VAL A 174 3.10 6.19 -7.29
C VAL A 174 3.65 4.84 -7.75
N LEU A 175 4.32 4.76 -8.90
CA LEU A 175 4.91 3.50 -9.38
C LEU A 175 6.10 3.04 -8.53
N ALA A 176 6.93 3.97 -8.05
CA ALA A 176 8.03 3.64 -7.15
C ALA A 176 7.51 2.99 -5.86
N ALA A 177 6.51 3.61 -5.22
CA ALA A 177 5.84 3.03 -4.06
C ALA A 177 5.19 1.67 -4.39
N ASP A 178 4.53 1.55 -5.55
CA ASP A 178 3.91 0.31 -5.99
C ASP A 178 4.90 -0.85 -6.14
N PHE A 179 6.11 -0.56 -6.63
CA PHE A 179 7.18 -1.54 -6.80
C PHE A 179 7.76 -1.95 -5.45
N GLU A 180 7.96 -0.99 -4.54
CA GLU A 180 8.39 -1.24 -3.16
C GLU A 180 7.40 -2.17 -2.44
N ILE A 181 6.10 -1.84 -2.49
CA ILE A 181 5.02 -2.66 -1.91
C ILE A 181 5.01 -4.06 -2.53
N GLY A 182 5.12 -4.15 -3.86
CA GLY A 182 5.15 -5.43 -4.57
C GLY A 182 6.32 -6.32 -4.15
N HIS A 183 7.51 -5.73 -4.05
CA HIS A 183 8.72 -6.39 -3.56
C HIS A 183 8.56 -6.82 -2.10
N PHE A 184 8.07 -5.93 -1.24
CA PHE A 184 7.88 -6.19 0.18
C PHE A 184 6.89 -7.34 0.44
N ILE A 185 5.76 -7.36 -0.27
CA ILE A 185 4.79 -8.46 -0.15
C ILE A 185 5.45 -9.80 -0.53
N ARG A 186 6.20 -9.82 -1.62
CA ARG A 186 6.86 -11.02 -2.13
C ARG A 186 7.96 -11.54 -1.19
N GLU A 187 8.87 -10.68 -0.76
CA GLU A 187 10.10 -11.07 -0.07
C GLU A 187 9.95 -11.13 1.45
N ARG A 188 9.08 -10.29 2.03
CA ARG A 188 8.94 -10.15 3.49
C ARG A 188 7.63 -10.74 4.00
N ILE A 189 6.49 -10.29 3.46
CA ILE A 189 5.17 -10.66 3.98
C ILE A 189 4.82 -12.11 3.74
N VAL A 190 4.79 -12.57 2.48
CA VAL A 190 4.33 -13.93 2.15
C VAL A 190 5.16 -15.02 2.86
N PRO A 191 6.50 -14.95 2.91
CA PRO A 191 7.30 -15.97 3.59
C PRO A 191 7.14 -15.98 5.13
N ARG A 192 6.76 -14.85 5.74
CA ARG A 192 6.74 -14.64 7.19
C ARG A 192 5.38 -14.17 7.72
N ALA A 193 4.28 -14.45 6.99
CA ALA A 193 2.97 -13.88 7.26
C ALA A 193 2.47 -14.14 8.70
N VAL A 194 2.81 -15.29 9.28
CA VAL A 194 2.44 -15.62 10.67
C VAL A 194 3.12 -14.67 11.67
N LEU A 195 4.38 -14.29 11.45
CA LEU A 195 5.10 -13.37 12.34
C LEU A 195 4.54 -11.95 12.24
N TYR A 196 4.17 -11.49 11.04
CA TYR A 196 3.46 -10.22 10.88
C TYR A 196 2.04 -10.26 11.48
N PHE A 197 1.38 -11.42 11.44
CA PHE A 197 0.09 -11.61 12.10
C PHE A 197 0.20 -11.52 13.62
N THR A 198 1.22 -12.14 14.23
CA THR A 198 1.44 -12.09 15.69
C THR A 198 2.05 -10.78 16.16
N GLY A 199 2.68 -10.02 15.26
CA GLY A 199 3.36 -8.76 15.55
C GLY A 199 4.87 -8.91 15.80
N GLU A 200 5.36 -10.14 15.92
CA GLU A 200 6.78 -10.44 16.22
C GLU A 200 7.74 -9.90 15.15
N ALA A 201 7.35 -9.91 13.88
CA ALA A 201 8.21 -9.40 12.80
C ALA A 201 8.31 -7.87 12.75
N ILE A 202 7.45 -7.16 13.47
CA ILE A 202 7.47 -5.69 13.54
C ILE A 202 8.50 -5.25 14.58
N GLU A 203 8.53 -5.94 15.72
CA GLU A 203 9.50 -5.69 16.80
C GLU A 203 10.95 -5.88 16.30
N ASP A 204 11.18 -6.88 15.44
CA ASP A 204 12.51 -7.15 14.87
C ASP A 204 12.97 -6.10 13.82
N ASP A 205 12.07 -5.46 13.06
CA ASP A 205 12.42 -4.46 12.03
C ASP A 205 12.65 -3.06 12.67
N ASP A 206 12.13 -2.78 13.87
CA ASP A 206 12.35 -1.53 14.64
C ASP A 206 13.71 -1.51 15.37
N ASP A 207 14.23 -2.68 15.78
CA ASP A 207 15.51 -2.79 16.50
C ASP A 207 16.74 -2.52 15.60
N ASP A 208 16.58 -2.47 14.27
CA ASP A 208 17.66 -2.10 13.32
C ASP A 208 17.85 -0.57 13.19
N TYR A 209 17.00 0.25 13.83
CA TYR A 209 17.05 1.72 13.74
C TYR A 209 17.62 2.43 14.99
N ASP A 210 18.13 1.71 16.00
CA ASP A 210 18.59 2.31 17.27
C ASP A 210 20.05 1.95 17.67
N GLU A 211 20.97 1.84 16.71
CA GLU A 211 22.43 1.77 16.99
C GLU A 211 23.30 2.58 16.00
N GLU A 212 22.96 3.84 15.75
CA GLU A 212 23.99 4.86 15.46
C GLU A 212 23.93 5.95 16.53
N GLY A 213 24.37 5.54 17.72
CA GLY A 213 24.56 6.40 18.87
C GLY A 213 25.53 7.54 18.57
N GLU A 214 25.13 8.71 19.03
CA GLU A 214 25.85 9.98 19.06
C GLU A 214 27.33 9.84 19.42
N GLU A 215 28.22 10.14 18.47
CA GLU A 215 29.57 10.62 18.81
C GLU A 215 29.54 12.15 18.72
N ALA A 216 29.09 12.77 19.81
CA ALA A 216 29.31 14.18 20.06
C ALA A 216 30.81 14.40 20.30
N ASP A 217 31.54 14.80 19.26
CA ASP A 217 32.93 15.22 19.36
C ASP A 217 32.99 16.61 20.00
N ASP A 218 33.03 16.60 21.34
CA ASP A 218 33.33 17.74 22.21
C ASP A 218 34.82 17.70 22.57
N GLU A 219 35.67 18.33 21.76
CA GLU A 219 37.01 18.77 22.17
C GLU A 219 37.13 20.29 22.06
N GLU A 220 36.71 20.97 23.13
CA GLU A 220 37.20 22.30 23.48
C GLU A 220 38.59 22.23 24.14
N GLY A 221 39.47 23.17 23.77
CA GLY A 221 40.64 23.63 24.55
C GLY A 221 41.95 23.65 23.75
N GLU A 222 42.76 24.71 23.69
CA GLU A 222 42.79 26.01 24.36
C GLU A 222 43.56 27.01 23.46
N GLU A 223 43.32 28.29 23.72
CA GLU A 223 43.93 29.48 23.14
C GLU A 223 45.46 29.53 23.33
N GLU A 224 46.20 30.12 22.38
CA GLU A 224 47.28 31.05 22.73
C GLU A 224 47.40 32.11 21.63
N ALA A 225 47.26 33.36 22.06
CA ALA A 225 47.51 34.57 21.30
C ALA A 225 49.02 34.78 21.13
N ASP A 226 49.46 35.29 19.98
CA ASP A 226 50.57 36.23 19.99
C ASP A 226 50.38 37.32 18.94
N GLU A 227 50.58 38.54 19.43
CA GLU A 227 50.38 39.83 18.80
C GLU A 227 51.60 40.23 17.94
N GLU A 228 51.37 41.22 17.07
CA GLU A 228 52.37 42.13 16.48
C GLU A 228 53.37 41.58 15.44
N ASN A 229 53.24 42.03 14.18
CA ASN A 229 54.00 43.21 13.76
C ASN A 229 53.49 43.81 12.44
N ASP A 230 53.36 45.13 12.47
CA ASP A 230 52.91 46.06 11.45
C ASP A 230 53.99 46.33 10.39
N ALA A 231 53.58 46.76 9.20
CA ALA A 231 54.18 47.87 8.43
C ALA A 231 53.98 47.74 6.90
N ASP A 232 53.49 48.86 6.34
CA ASP A 232 53.55 49.28 4.94
C ASP A 232 52.60 48.62 3.93
N TYR A 233 51.51 49.32 3.58
CA TYR A 233 51.56 50.20 2.39
C TYR A 233 50.25 51.03 2.23
N ASP A 234 50.42 52.36 2.26
CA ASP A 234 49.39 53.43 2.20
C ASP A 234 48.70 53.56 0.82
N PRO A 235 47.39 53.89 0.76
CA PRO A 235 46.62 54.02 -0.46
C PRO A 235 46.77 55.41 -1.08
N LYS A 236 46.47 55.55 -2.39
CA LYS A 236 46.02 56.84 -2.93
C LYS A 236 45.33 56.74 -4.30
N VAL A 237 44.08 57.21 -4.25
CA VAL A 237 43.20 57.84 -5.27
C VAL A 237 42.59 56.96 -6.35
#